data_AF-A0A4Y8R874-F1
#
_entry.id   AF-A0A4Y8R874-F1
#
_cell.length_a   1.000
_cell.length_b   1.000
_cell.length_c   1.000
_cell.angle_alpha   90.00
_cell.angle_beta   90.00
_cell.angle_gamma   90.00
#
_symmetry.space_group_name_H-M   'P 1'
#
loop_
_entity.id
_entity.type
_entity.pdbx_description
1 polymer ?
#
loop_
_entity_poly.entity_id
_entity_poly.type
_entity_poly.pdbx_seq_one_letter_code
_entity_poly.pdbx_strand_id
1 'polypeptide(L)'
;MADSQHQVHAKISGPVVMIGFGSIGKGTLPLIERHFDFDRSRFVVIDPDDSDRALLDERGIRFVHEAVTRKNYEELLTPLLTEGEGQGFCVNLSVDTGSLDLIKLCRKLGVLYIDTVVEPWLGFYFDKNMSNAERTNYALRETVRKEKKKSPGGTTAVSCCGANPGMVSWFVKKALVDIARDTGMEFDEPGFDDREGWAKLMKKAGVKGVHIAERDTQRAKHPKPMNVFWNTWSVEGFLSEGMQPSELGWGTHEKWMPKNAHRHKKGCQAAIFLEQPGANTRVRSWCPTPGPQYGFLVTHNESISIADYFTHRNKDGEVTFRPTSHYAYHPANDAVLSLHELFGAAGKIQPELHVLDENEIVDGIDELGVLLYGHEKNAYWYGSQLSIEETRQLAPYQNATGLQVTSAVLAGMVWALENPEAGIVEADEMDYKRCLEVQTPYLGPVKGYYTSWTPLVDRPGLFPEDIDEKDPWQFKNILVR
;
A
#
# COMPACT_ATOMS: atom_id res chain seq x y z
N MET A 1 -19.81 16.72 -16.51
CA MET A 1 -20.43 15.57 -17.20
C MET A 1 -21.74 15.28 -16.51
N ALA A 2 -22.85 15.44 -17.23
CA ALA A 2 -24.19 15.22 -16.71
C ALA A 2 -24.61 13.77 -16.97
N ASP A 3 -25.16 13.12 -15.93
CA ASP A 3 -26.02 11.93 -15.98
C ASP A 3 -25.42 10.51 -16.14
N SER A 4 -24.24 10.24 -15.55
CA SER A 4 -23.93 8.87 -15.12
C SER A 4 -24.45 8.65 -13.70
N GLN A 5 -25.54 7.91 -13.52
CA GLN A 5 -25.96 7.44 -12.19
C GLN A 5 -24.89 6.49 -11.64
N HIS A 6 -24.03 6.99 -10.75
CA HIS A 6 -23.08 6.15 -10.02
C HIS A 6 -23.80 5.39 -8.90
N GLN A 7 -23.39 4.15 -8.64
CA GLN A 7 -23.96 3.35 -7.56
C GLN A 7 -23.63 3.96 -6.20
N VAL A 8 -24.64 4.27 -5.40
CA VAL A 8 -24.47 4.54 -3.97
C VAL A 8 -24.32 3.20 -3.26
N HIS A 9 -23.18 2.95 -2.61
CA HIS A 9 -22.86 1.66 -2.00
C HIS A 9 -23.42 1.53 -0.58
N ALA A 10 -23.43 2.61 0.21
CA ALA A 10 -23.88 2.59 1.59
C ALA A 10 -24.26 3.99 2.10
N LYS A 11 -24.86 4.04 3.29
CA LYS A 11 -25.13 5.29 4.03
C LYS A 11 -24.17 5.41 5.22
N ILE A 12 -23.53 6.57 5.36
CA ILE A 12 -22.79 6.95 6.57
C ILE A 12 -23.77 7.71 7.47
N SER A 13 -24.08 7.14 8.63
CA SER A 13 -25.12 7.68 9.52
C SER A 13 -24.63 8.77 10.47
N GLY A 14 -23.34 8.77 10.81
CA GLY A 14 -22.69 9.78 11.65
C GLY A 14 -21.81 10.76 10.86
N PRO A 15 -20.91 11.48 11.55
CA PRO A 15 -19.99 12.43 10.92
C PRO A 15 -18.91 11.72 10.09
N VAL A 16 -18.45 12.38 9.03
CA VAL A 16 -17.26 11.99 8.26
C VAL A 16 -16.14 12.95 8.64
N VAL A 17 -15.05 12.43 9.22
CA VAL A 17 -13.89 13.23 9.61
C VAL A 17 -12.69 12.75 8.80
N MET A 18 -12.24 13.59 7.87
CA MET A 18 -11.04 13.32 7.06
C MET A 18 -9.84 14.06 7.68
N ILE A 19 -8.77 13.32 7.95
CA ILE A 19 -7.51 13.87 8.45
C ILE A 19 -6.51 13.82 7.30
N GLY A 20 -6.02 14.98 6.86
CA GLY A 20 -5.18 15.11 5.67
C GLY A 20 -5.97 15.43 4.41
N PHE A 21 -5.54 16.46 3.67
CA PHE A 21 -6.14 16.94 2.44
C PHE A 21 -5.09 17.17 1.32
N GLY A 22 -4.02 16.37 1.34
CA GLY A 22 -3.06 16.27 0.23
C GLY A 22 -3.64 15.55 -1.00
N SER A 23 -2.78 14.98 -1.85
CA SER A 23 -3.19 14.33 -3.11
C SER A 23 -4.28 13.26 -2.92
N ILE A 24 -4.15 12.40 -1.90
CA ILE A 24 -5.12 11.33 -1.64
C ILE A 24 -6.40 11.85 -1.01
N GLY A 25 -6.34 12.84 -0.11
CA GLY A 25 -7.53 13.48 0.45
C GLY A 25 -8.38 14.15 -0.64
N LYS A 26 -7.74 14.93 -1.51
CA LYS A 26 -8.37 15.58 -2.67
C LYS A 26 -9.02 14.58 -3.62
N GLY A 27 -8.34 13.47 -3.91
CA GLY A 27 -8.88 12.44 -4.79
C GLY A 27 -9.97 11.56 -4.15
N THR A 28 -9.95 11.38 -2.82
CA THR A 28 -10.95 10.59 -2.08
C THR A 28 -12.27 11.34 -1.89
N LEU A 29 -12.21 12.66 -1.64
CA LEU A 29 -13.38 13.52 -1.48
C LEU A 29 -14.47 13.30 -2.56
N PRO A 30 -14.19 13.40 -3.88
CA PRO A 30 -15.20 13.22 -4.91
C PRO A 30 -15.74 11.78 -4.98
N LEU A 31 -14.97 10.77 -4.54
CA LEU A 31 -15.44 9.39 -4.47
C LEU A 31 -16.40 9.18 -3.30
N ILE A 32 -16.14 9.80 -2.15
CA ILE A 32 -17.07 9.80 -1.01
C ILE A 32 -18.39 10.46 -1.41
N GLU A 33 -18.33 11.67 -1.99
CA GLU A 33 -19.52 12.42 -2.45
C GLU A 33 -20.36 11.65 -3.48
N ARG A 34 -19.71 10.80 -4.27
CA ARG A 34 -20.33 10.02 -5.34
C ARG A 34 -21.01 8.74 -4.85
N HIS A 35 -20.43 8.08 -3.85
CA HIS A 35 -20.76 6.68 -3.53
C HIS A 35 -21.41 6.45 -2.17
N PHE A 36 -21.48 7.47 -1.31
CA PHE A 36 -22.15 7.36 -0.02
C PHE A 36 -23.28 8.37 0.10
N ASP A 37 -24.38 7.93 0.74
CA ASP A 37 -25.36 8.85 1.30
C ASP A 37 -24.87 9.31 2.67
N PHE A 38 -24.73 10.62 2.88
CA PHE A 38 -24.29 11.19 4.16
C PHE A 38 -24.75 12.64 4.28
N ASP A 39 -24.76 13.13 5.52
CA ASP A 39 -25.04 14.53 5.82
C ASP A 39 -23.79 15.39 5.61
N ARG A 40 -23.75 16.13 4.49
CA ARG A 40 -22.61 17.00 4.14
C ARG A 40 -22.27 18.03 5.21
N SER A 41 -23.24 18.47 6.03
CA SER A 41 -22.98 19.44 7.10
C SER A 41 -22.11 18.86 8.23
N ARG A 42 -22.00 17.53 8.29
CA ARG A 42 -21.18 16.78 9.24
C ARG A 42 -19.96 16.12 8.57
N PHE A 43 -19.56 16.61 7.40
CA PHE A 43 -18.26 16.31 6.82
C PHE A 43 -17.27 17.41 7.22
N VAL A 44 -16.21 17.01 7.93
CA VAL A 44 -15.10 17.87 8.35
C VAL A 44 -13.78 17.35 7.78
N VAL A 45 -12.96 18.27 7.28
CA VAL A 45 -11.57 18.02 6.88
C VAL A 45 -10.62 18.75 7.83
N ILE A 46 -9.55 18.10 8.24
CA ILE A 46 -8.53 18.63 9.15
C ILE A 46 -7.17 18.54 8.47
N ASP A 47 -6.53 19.68 8.25
CA ASP A 47 -5.18 19.76 7.67
C ASP A 47 -4.46 21.04 8.12
N PRO A 48 -3.14 21.01 8.39
CA PRO A 48 -2.35 22.22 8.65
C PRO A 48 -2.00 23.05 7.41
N ASP A 49 -2.28 22.57 6.20
CA ASP A 49 -2.12 23.29 4.93
C ASP A 49 -3.50 23.66 4.36
N ASP A 50 -3.72 24.96 4.12
CA ASP A 50 -4.97 25.48 3.56
C ASP A 50 -4.89 25.83 2.07
N SER A 51 -3.81 25.45 1.37
CA SER A 51 -3.57 25.74 -0.04
C SER A 51 -4.72 25.28 -0.96
N ASP A 52 -5.35 24.15 -0.64
CA ASP A 52 -6.46 23.56 -1.40
C ASP A 52 -7.84 23.77 -0.74
N ARG A 53 -7.94 24.62 0.29
CA ARG A 53 -9.18 24.86 1.05
C ARG A 53 -10.35 25.30 0.17
N ALA A 54 -10.08 26.00 -0.93
CA ALA A 54 -11.11 26.45 -1.87
C ALA A 54 -12.01 25.29 -2.36
N LEU A 55 -11.44 24.09 -2.56
CA LEU A 55 -12.20 22.90 -2.95
C LEU A 55 -13.27 22.51 -1.90
N LEU A 56 -13.02 22.79 -0.63
CA LEU A 56 -13.93 22.50 0.48
C LEU A 56 -14.98 23.60 0.65
N ASP A 57 -14.54 24.87 0.58
CA ASP A 57 -15.41 26.04 0.72
C ASP A 57 -16.51 26.04 -0.37
N GLU A 58 -16.16 25.68 -1.62
CA GLU A 58 -17.11 25.54 -2.74
C GLU A 58 -18.22 24.49 -2.49
N ARG A 59 -17.94 23.49 -1.65
CA ARG A 59 -18.87 22.41 -1.29
C ARG A 59 -19.60 22.70 0.03
N GLY A 60 -19.21 23.75 0.75
CA GLY A 60 -19.68 24.00 2.11
C GLY A 60 -19.20 22.96 3.12
N ILE A 61 -18.08 22.28 2.86
CA ILE A 61 -17.48 21.30 3.77
C ILE A 61 -16.62 22.05 4.78
N ARG A 62 -16.75 21.70 6.06
CA ARG A 62 -16.02 22.37 7.14
C ARG A 62 -14.54 22.02 7.06
N PHE A 63 -13.69 23.04 7.08
CA PHE A 63 -12.24 22.89 7.20
C PHE A 63 -11.74 23.33 8.58
N VAL A 64 -10.92 22.52 9.22
CA VAL A 64 -10.23 22.81 10.47
C VAL A 64 -8.74 22.92 10.17
N HIS A 65 -8.25 24.16 10.14
CA HIS A 65 -6.86 24.47 9.84
C HIS A 65 -5.98 24.20 11.08
N GLU A 66 -5.70 22.94 11.37
CA GLU A 66 -4.83 22.51 12.48
C GLU A 66 -4.07 21.22 12.15
N ALA A 67 -2.85 21.10 12.69
CA ALA A 67 -2.13 19.84 12.73
C ALA A 67 -2.70 18.93 13.82
N VAL A 68 -3.03 17.68 13.48
CA VAL A 68 -3.33 16.65 14.46
C VAL A 68 -2.00 16.17 15.07
N THR A 69 -1.86 16.30 16.39
CA THR A 69 -0.64 15.97 17.13
C THR A 69 -0.95 15.06 18.31
N ARG A 70 0.09 14.41 18.82
CA ARG A 70 -0.01 13.59 20.04
C ARG A 70 -0.61 14.34 21.25
N LYS A 71 -0.51 15.67 21.28
CA LYS A 71 -0.99 16.49 22.40
C LYS A 71 -2.46 16.88 22.30
N ASN A 72 -2.98 17.09 21.08
CA ASN A 72 -4.33 17.62 20.86
C ASN A 72 -5.31 16.59 20.28
N TYR A 73 -4.86 15.44 19.74
CA TYR A 73 -5.72 14.57 18.93
C TYR A 73 -7.02 14.13 19.64
N GLU A 74 -6.98 13.82 20.94
CA GLU A 74 -8.21 13.45 21.67
C GLU A 74 -9.18 14.62 21.81
N GLU A 75 -8.68 15.78 22.22
CA GLU A 75 -9.49 16.99 22.44
C GLU A 75 -10.05 17.54 21.12
N LEU A 76 -9.25 17.49 20.05
CA LEU A 76 -9.61 17.96 18.72
C LEU A 76 -10.61 17.01 18.03
N LEU A 77 -10.32 15.71 18.01
CA LEU A 77 -11.07 14.76 17.18
C LEU A 77 -12.34 14.26 17.85
N THR A 78 -12.35 14.04 19.17
CA THR A 78 -13.54 13.51 19.87
C THR A 78 -14.83 14.27 19.55
N PRO A 79 -14.91 15.61 19.70
CA PRO A 79 -16.16 16.32 19.43
C PRO A 79 -16.60 16.25 17.96
N LEU A 80 -15.65 16.17 17.01
CA LEU A 80 -15.94 16.05 15.58
C LEU A 80 -16.43 14.64 15.21
N LEU A 81 -15.79 13.62 15.78
CA LEU A 81 -16.11 12.21 15.53
C LEU A 81 -17.43 11.77 16.17
N THR A 82 -17.91 12.47 17.19
CA THR A 82 -19.17 12.19 17.89
C THR A 82 -20.24 13.25 17.65
N GLU A 83 -20.13 14.04 16.58
CA GLU A 83 -21.10 15.09 16.27
C GLU A 83 -22.44 14.51 15.81
N GLY A 84 -23.47 14.67 16.64
CA GLY A 84 -24.83 14.22 16.36
C GLY A 84 -25.05 12.72 16.62
N GLU A 85 -26.06 12.15 15.97
CA GLU A 85 -26.40 10.73 16.07
C GLU A 85 -25.75 9.91 14.95
N GLY A 86 -25.74 8.58 15.12
CA GLY A 86 -25.22 7.63 14.14
C GLY A 86 -23.77 7.22 14.38
N GLN A 87 -23.25 6.36 13.50
CA GLN A 87 -21.88 5.89 13.54
C GLN A 87 -21.00 6.75 12.64
N GLY A 88 -20.00 7.42 13.24
CA GLY A 88 -19.03 8.22 12.51
C GLY A 88 -18.04 7.37 11.71
N PHE A 89 -17.34 8.02 10.77
CA PHE A 89 -16.27 7.43 9.98
C PHE A 89 -15.06 8.38 9.97
N CYS A 90 -13.94 7.92 10.52
CA CYS A 90 -12.64 8.59 10.43
C CYS A 90 -11.87 8.08 9.21
N VAL A 91 -11.54 8.99 8.29
CA VAL A 91 -10.79 8.71 7.05
C VAL A 91 -9.42 9.37 7.17
N ASN A 92 -8.40 8.61 7.58
CA ASN A 92 -7.06 9.14 7.82
C ASN A 92 -6.18 8.98 6.57
N LEU A 93 -5.87 10.10 5.93
CA LEU A 93 -5.06 10.23 4.71
C LEU A 93 -3.91 11.23 4.92
N SER A 94 -3.39 11.29 6.14
CA SER A 94 -2.37 12.24 6.57
C SER A 94 -0.99 11.60 6.73
N VAL A 95 0.02 12.45 6.85
CA VAL A 95 1.36 12.12 7.35
C VAL A 95 1.53 12.61 8.79
N ASP A 96 2.57 12.18 9.49
CA ASP A 96 2.97 12.69 10.82
C ASP A 96 1.97 12.46 11.96
N THR A 97 0.89 11.70 11.72
CA THR A 97 -0.13 11.35 12.71
C THR A 97 0.01 9.89 13.17
N GLY A 98 -0.14 9.63 14.47
CA GLY A 98 0.04 8.28 15.00
C GLY A 98 -1.17 7.38 14.73
N SER A 99 -1.16 6.61 13.64
CA SER A 99 -2.27 5.73 13.22
C SER A 99 -2.79 4.83 14.35
N LEU A 100 -1.90 4.24 15.16
CA LEU A 100 -2.33 3.37 16.27
C LEU A 100 -3.16 4.12 17.33
N ASP A 101 -2.78 5.35 17.66
CA ASP A 101 -3.49 6.14 18.66
C ASP A 101 -4.85 6.62 18.11
N LEU A 102 -4.91 6.95 16.81
CA LEU A 102 -6.15 7.27 16.11
C LEU A 102 -7.10 6.06 16.02
N ILE A 103 -6.59 4.87 15.70
CA ILE A 103 -7.35 3.60 15.71
C ILE A 103 -7.98 3.37 17.08
N LYS A 104 -7.20 3.53 18.16
CA LYS A 104 -7.68 3.35 19.54
C LYS A 104 -8.77 4.35 19.90
N LEU A 105 -8.59 5.62 19.53
CA LEU A 105 -9.58 6.65 19.79
C LEU A 105 -10.89 6.35 19.06
N CYS A 106 -10.84 6.08 17.75
CA CYS A 106 -12.03 5.81 16.94
C CYS A 106 -12.79 4.59 17.49
N ARG A 107 -12.08 3.48 17.76
CA ARG A 107 -12.68 2.28 18.35
C ARG A 107 -13.29 2.51 19.73
N LYS A 108 -12.65 3.32 20.58
CA LYS A 108 -13.21 3.70 21.90
C LYS A 108 -14.51 4.49 21.75
N LEU A 109 -14.64 5.29 20.70
CA LEU A 109 -15.80 6.12 20.41
C LEU A 109 -16.89 5.40 19.58
N GLY A 110 -16.65 4.16 19.15
CA GLY A 110 -17.57 3.45 18.26
C GLY A 110 -17.57 3.94 16.81
N VAL A 111 -16.50 4.63 16.40
CA VAL A 111 -16.32 5.23 15.07
C VAL A 111 -15.49 4.33 14.17
N LEU A 112 -15.95 4.13 12.95
CA LEU A 112 -15.20 3.39 11.93
C LEU A 112 -13.92 4.15 11.57
N TYR A 113 -12.88 3.41 11.17
CA TYR A 113 -11.59 3.99 10.82
C TYR A 113 -11.01 3.33 9.57
N ILE A 114 -10.38 4.12 8.72
CA ILE A 114 -9.53 3.64 7.63
C ILE A 114 -8.27 4.51 7.51
N ASP A 115 -7.13 3.89 7.24
CA ASP A 115 -5.90 4.56 6.78
C ASP A 115 -5.24 3.80 5.64
N THR A 116 -4.22 4.42 5.03
CA THR A 116 -3.40 3.81 3.97
C THR A 116 -2.01 3.40 4.45
N VAL A 117 -1.66 3.69 5.70
CA VAL A 117 -0.32 3.48 6.27
C VAL A 117 -0.36 3.40 7.80
N VAL A 118 0.55 2.63 8.40
CA VAL A 118 0.81 2.71 9.85
C VAL A 118 1.80 3.84 10.11
N GLU A 119 1.28 5.06 10.18
CA GLU A 119 2.07 6.26 10.38
C GLU A 119 2.41 6.45 11.86
N PRO A 120 3.66 6.81 12.21
CA PRO A 120 4.02 7.24 13.54
C PRO A 120 3.78 8.75 13.72
N TRP A 121 3.78 9.21 14.98
CA TRP A 121 3.81 10.65 15.25
C TRP A 121 5.09 11.30 14.72
N LEU A 122 4.98 12.55 14.27
CA LEU A 122 6.11 13.40 13.83
C LEU A 122 7.36 13.23 14.71
N GLY A 123 8.51 13.11 14.04
CA GLY A 123 9.83 12.98 14.64
C GLY A 123 10.35 11.55 14.75
N PHE A 124 9.53 10.54 14.52
CA PHE A 124 9.93 9.13 14.56
C PHE A 124 10.96 8.75 13.48
N TYR A 125 10.68 9.08 12.21
CA TYR A 125 11.49 8.60 11.07
C TYR A 125 12.95 9.08 11.11
N PHE A 126 13.20 10.24 11.71
CA PHE A 126 14.51 10.87 11.77
C PHE A 126 15.14 10.87 13.18
N ASP A 127 14.58 10.12 14.14
CA ASP A 127 15.17 9.98 15.47
C ASP A 127 16.49 9.22 15.40
N LYS A 128 17.61 9.95 15.49
CA LYS A 128 18.97 9.41 15.43
C LYS A 128 19.31 8.40 16.53
N ASN A 129 18.53 8.33 17.61
CA ASN A 129 18.75 7.40 18.71
C ASN A 129 18.05 6.06 18.52
N MET A 130 17.13 5.96 17.56
CA MET A 130 16.46 4.70 17.23
C MET A 130 17.35 3.75 16.45
N SER A 131 17.26 2.46 16.74
CA SER A 131 17.87 1.43 15.92
C SER A 131 17.12 1.24 14.60
N ASN A 132 17.82 0.75 13.55
CA ASN A 132 17.18 0.43 12.28
C ASN A 132 16.02 -0.57 12.44
N ALA A 133 16.15 -1.55 13.34
CA ALA A 133 15.09 -2.52 13.61
C ALA A 133 13.79 -1.87 14.13
N GLU A 134 13.90 -0.80 14.91
CA GLU A 134 12.74 -0.08 15.47
C GLU A 134 12.08 0.85 14.45
N ARG A 135 12.82 1.31 13.43
CA ARG A 135 12.29 2.13 12.34
C ARG A 135 11.62 1.34 11.22
N THR A 136 11.54 0.01 11.32
CA THR A 136 10.94 -0.82 10.28
C THR A 136 9.42 -0.74 10.23
N ASN A 137 8.81 -0.97 9.06
CA ASN A 137 7.37 -1.15 8.96
C ASN A 137 6.92 -2.41 9.69
N TYR A 138 7.76 -3.44 9.81
CA TYR A 138 7.50 -4.57 10.71
C TYR A 138 7.27 -4.10 12.15
N ALA A 139 8.14 -3.24 12.69
CA ALA A 139 8.01 -2.75 14.06
C ALA A 139 6.73 -1.93 14.25
N LEU A 140 6.41 -1.05 13.29
CA LEU A 140 5.17 -0.26 13.28
C LEU A 140 3.93 -1.16 13.21
N ARG A 141 3.87 -2.10 12.25
CA ARG A 141 2.79 -3.09 12.09
C ARG A 141 2.59 -3.92 13.36
N GLU A 142 3.67 -4.37 14.01
CA GLU A 142 3.60 -5.14 15.24
C GLU A 142 2.92 -4.38 16.40
N THR A 143 2.93 -3.05 16.39
CA THR A 143 2.18 -2.26 17.38
C THR A 143 0.66 -2.42 17.18
N VAL A 144 0.19 -2.38 15.93
CA VAL A 144 -1.21 -2.58 15.55
C VAL A 144 -1.65 -4.03 15.80
N ARG A 145 -0.83 -5.03 15.42
CA ARG A 145 -1.14 -6.45 15.68
C ARG A 145 -1.23 -6.77 17.18
N LYS A 146 -0.40 -6.14 18.01
CA LYS A 146 -0.50 -6.27 19.48
C LYS A 146 -1.79 -5.67 20.02
N GLU A 147 -2.22 -4.52 19.51
CA GLU A 147 -3.50 -3.91 19.89
C GLU A 147 -4.68 -4.77 19.47
N LYS A 148 -4.68 -5.29 18.23
CA LYS A 148 -5.70 -6.24 17.77
C LYS A 148 -5.82 -7.45 18.70
N LYS A 149 -4.69 -8.03 19.13
CA LYS A 149 -4.67 -9.15 20.06
C LYS A 149 -5.18 -8.78 21.46
N LYS A 150 -4.91 -7.56 21.92
CA LYS A 150 -5.32 -7.06 23.24
C LYS A 150 -6.82 -6.72 23.28
N SER A 151 -7.37 -6.25 22.16
CA SER A 151 -8.74 -5.76 22.03
C SER A 151 -9.42 -6.42 20.81
N PRO A 152 -9.74 -7.73 20.84
CA PRO A 152 -10.36 -8.43 19.71
C PRO A 152 -11.80 -7.97 19.45
N GLY A 153 -12.24 -8.02 18.18
CA GLY A 153 -13.59 -7.60 17.77
C GLY A 153 -13.85 -6.10 17.97
N GLY A 154 -15.11 -5.70 18.08
CA GLY A 154 -15.53 -4.30 18.23
C GLY A 154 -15.44 -3.51 16.93
N THR A 155 -15.62 -2.20 17.02
CA THR A 155 -15.76 -1.33 15.84
C THR A 155 -14.62 -1.47 14.82
N THR A 156 -14.98 -1.60 13.55
CA THR A 156 -14.01 -1.86 12.48
C THR A 156 -13.03 -0.71 12.30
N ALA A 157 -11.75 -1.07 12.25
CA ALA A 157 -10.65 -0.19 11.88
C ALA A 157 -9.80 -0.88 10.83
N VAL A 158 -9.84 -0.39 9.60
CA VAL A 158 -9.11 -0.93 8.46
C VAL A 158 -7.74 -0.25 8.38
N SER A 159 -6.69 -1.01 8.64
CA SER A 159 -5.31 -0.52 8.57
C SER A 159 -4.71 -0.82 7.19
N CYS A 160 -4.00 0.14 6.63
CA CYS A 160 -3.22 -0.02 5.40
C CYS A 160 -4.06 -0.45 4.19
N CYS A 161 -5.08 0.33 3.85
CA CYS A 161 -6.01 0.09 2.74
C CYS A 161 -5.98 1.23 1.71
N GLY A 162 -4.83 1.38 1.06
CA GLY A 162 -4.64 2.14 -0.17
C GLY A 162 -4.45 1.21 -1.37
N ALA A 163 -3.65 1.61 -2.35
CA ALA A 163 -3.32 0.74 -3.49
C ALA A 163 -2.36 -0.38 -3.04
N ASN A 164 -1.25 0.01 -2.43
CA ASN A 164 -0.21 -0.85 -1.89
C ASN A 164 0.41 -0.10 -0.72
N PRO A 165 0.22 -0.51 0.54
CA PRO A 165 -0.59 -1.65 0.99
C PRO A 165 -2.10 -1.44 0.74
N GLY A 166 -2.82 -2.55 0.51
CA GLY A 166 -4.28 -2.53 0.32
C GLY A 166 -4.74 -3.40 -0.85
N MET A 167 -5.11 -2.77 -1.97
CA MET A 167 -5.57 -3.44 -3.20
C MET A 167 -4.70 -4.63 -3.61
N VAL A 168 -3.38 -4.51 -3.48
CA VAL A 168 -2.46 -5.60 -3.85
C VAL A 168 -2.67 -6.88 -3.05
N SER A 169 -3.15 -6.84 -1.80
CA SER A 169 -3.54 -8.04 -1.05
C SER A 169 -4.73 -8.75 -1.71
N TRP A 170 -5.68 -7.99 -2.28
CA TRP A 170 -6.81 -8.52 -3.03
C TRP A 170 -6.35 -9.15 -4.35
N PHE A 171 -5.39 -8.50 -5.02
CA PHE A 171 -4.74 -9.05 -6.21
C PHE A 171 -3.98 -10.35 -5.92
N VAL A 172 -3.31 -10.50 -4.77
CA VAL A 172 -2.65 -11.77 -4.41
C VAL A 172 -3.66 -12.91 -4.33
N LYS A 173 -4.80 -12.71 -3.65
CA LYS A 173 -5.86 -13.75 -3.56
C LYS A 173 -6.39 -14.09 -4.96
N LYS A 174 -6.71 -13.09 -5.78
CA LYS A 174 -7.18 -13.30 -7.15
C LYS A 174 -6.16 -14.02 -8.03
N ALA A 175 -4.89 -13.61 -7.97
CA ALA A 175 -3.81 -14.19 -8.73
C ALA A 175 -3.54 -15.64 -8.34
N LEU A 176 -3.62 -15.95 -7.05
CA LEU A 176 -3.46 -17.32 -6.57
C LEU A 176 -4.59 -18.24 -7.06
N VAL A 177 -5.83 -17.75 -7.08
CA VAL A 177 -6.98 -18.48 -7.66
C VAL A 177 -6.77 -18.72 -9.17
N ASP A 178 -6.26 -17.72 -9.90
CA ASP A 178 -5.94 -17.87 -11.32
C ASP A 178 -4.86 -18.93 -11.55
N ILE A 179 -3.75 -18.86 -10.80
CA ILE A 179 -2.67 -19.84 -10.90
C ILE A 179 -3.17 -21.26 -10.62
N ALA A 180 -3.93 -21.43 -9.52
CA ALA A 180 -4.50 -22.72 -9.14
C ALA A 180 -5.38 -23.31 -10.25
N ARG A 181 -6.25 -22.51 -10.84
CA ARG A 181 -7.10 -22.91 -11.97
C ARG A 181 -6.26 -23.25 -13.20
N ASP A 182 -5.33 -22.38 -13.57
CA ASP A 182 -4.62 -22.44 -14.85
C ASP A 182 -3.47 -23.48 -14.86
N THR A 183 -3.12 -24.04 -13.70
CA THR A 183 -2.27 -25.24 -13.57
C THR A 183 -3.08 -26.54 -13.46
N GLY A 184 -4.42 -26.47 -13.50
CA GLY A 184 -5.28 -27.64 -13.36
C GLY A 184 -5.25 -28.27 -11.96
N MET A 185 -4.82 -27.51 -10.95
CA MET A 185 -4.82 -27.97 -9.57
C MET A 185 -6.26 -28.03 -9.05
N GLU A 186 -6.66 -29.15 -8.45
CA GLU A 186 -7.93 -29.21 -7.71
C GLU A 186 -7.83 -28.39 -6.42
N PHE A 187 -8.77 -27.48 -6.18
CA PHE A 187 -8.85 -26.70 -4.95
C PHE A 187 -10.27 -26.23 -4.68
N ASP A 188 -10.58 -26.04 -3.41
CA ASP A 188 -11.70 -25.22 -2.97
C ASP A 188 -11.16 -23.83 -2.65
N GLU A 189 -11.81 -22.78 -3.15
CA GLU A 189 -11.44 -21.41 -2.81
C GLU A 189 -11.72 -21.16 -1.32
N PRO A 190 -10.71 -20.82 -0.50
CA PRO A 190 -10.92 -20.57 0.93
C PRO A 190 -11.86 -19.38 1.16
N GLY A 191 -12.55 -19.38 2.31
CA GLY A 191 -13.28 -18.20 2.79
C GLY A 191 -12.35 -16.98 2.89
N PHE A 192 -12.87 -15.77 2.74
CA PHE A 192 -12.01 -14.58 2.72
C PHE A 192 -11.25 -14.37 4.04
N ASP A 193 -11.80 -14.86 5.15
CA ASP A 193 -11.25 -14.86 6.50
C ASP A 193 -10.50 -16.15 6.88
N ASP A 194 -10.51 -17.18 6.01
CA ASP A 194 -9.80 -18.45 6.22
C ASP A 194 -8.30 -18.33 5.87
N ARG A 195 -7.56 -17.63 6.73
CA ARG A 195 -6.11 -17.44 6.60
C ARG A 195 -5.36 -18.76 6.41
N GLU A 196 -5.70 -19.81 7.16
CA GLU A 196 -5.01 -21.10 7.07
C GLU A 196 -5.30 -21.81 5.73
N GLY A 197 -6.53 -21.71 5.22
CA GLY A 197 -6.91 -22.17 3.89
C GLY A 197 -6.11 -21.45 2.80
N TRP A 198 -6.00 -20.13 2.86
CA TRP A 198 -5.21 -19.33 1.92
C TRP A 198 -3.72 -19.69 1.94
N ALA A 199 -3.13 -19.86 3.13
CA ALA A 199 -1.74 -20.29 3.28
C ALA A 199 -1.49 -21.70 2.72
N LYS A 200 -2.43 -22.65 2.93
CA LYS A 200 -2.37 -23.99 2.33
C LYS A 200 -2.48 -23.94 0.81
N LEU A 201 -3.38 -23.12 0.28
CA LEU A 201 -3.56 -22.96 -1.15
C LEU A 201 -2.29 -22.44 -1.81
N MET A 202 -1.68 -21.38 -1.25
CA MET A 202 -0.44 -20.80 -1.79
C MET A 202 0.73 -21.79 -1.73
N LYS A 203 0.85 -22.53 -0.62
CA LYS A 203 1.83 -23.61 -0.48
C LYS A 203 1.64 -24.68 -1.56
N LYS A 204 0.39 -25.13 -1.77
CA LYS A 204 0.05 -26.18 -2.75
C LYS A 204 0.32 -25.73 -4.18
N ALA A 205 0.04 -24.47 -4.49
CA ALA A 205 0.32 -23.86 -5.79
C ALA A 205 1.83 -23.68 -6.07
N GLY A 206 2.69 -23.90 -5.08
CA GLY A 206 4.15 -23.81 -5.25
C GLY A 206 4.67 -22.38 -5.42
N VAL A 207 3.91 -21.36 -5.01
CA VAL A 207 4.34 -19.96 -5.08
C VAL A 207 5.46 -19.74 -4.06
N LYS A 208 6.66 -19.38 -4.53
CA LYS A 208 7.83 -19.11 -3.69
C LYS A 208 7.83 -17.69 -3.15
N GLY A 209 7.30 -16.75 -3.93
CA GLY A 209 7.20 -15.37 -3.48
C GLY A 209 6.34 -14.50 -4.36
N VAL A 210 6.26 -13.25 -3.94
CA VAL A 210 5.43 -12.18 -4.49
C VAL A 210 6.29 -10.93 -4.57
N HIS A 211 6.44 -10.35 -5.75
CA HIS A 211 6.78 -8.93 -5.81
C HIS A 211 5.50 -8.13 -5.88
N ILE A 212 5.41 -7.04 -5.12
CA ILE A 212 4.55 -5.93 -5.51
C ILE A 212 5.29 -5.27 -6.67
N ALA A 213 4.85 -5.53 -7.89
CA ALA A 213 5.59 -5.22 -9.10
C ALA A 213 4.90 -4.05 -9.78
N GLU A 214 5.53 -2.88 -9.67
CA GLU A 214 4.97 -1.62 -10.14
C GLU A 214 5.88 -0.92 -11.12
N ARG A 215 5.26 -0.33 -12.14
CA ARG A 215 5.89 0.58 -13.06
C ARG A 215 4.99 1.79 -13.30
N ASP A 216 5.39 2.92 -12.73
CA ASP A 216 4.82 4.21 -13.09
C ASP A 216 5.54 4.78 -14.33
N THR A 217 4.75 5.11 -15.34
CA THR A 217 5.21 5.69 -16.60
C THR A 217 4.64 7.08 -16.85
N GLN A 218 3.95 7.67 -15.87
CA GLN A 218 3.46 9.05 -15.95
C GLN A 218 4.64 10.00 -16.12
N ARG A 219 4.49 10.96 -17.02
CA ARG A 219 5.53 11.95 -17.34
C ARG A 219 4.95 13.34 -17.31
N ALA A 220 5.71 14.27 -16.75
CA ALA A 220 5.31 15.67 -16.74
C ALA A 220 5.48 16.34 -18.12
N LYS A 221 4.71 17.41 -18.36
CA LYS A 221 4.84 18.30 -19.53
C LYS A 221 6.17 19.05 -19.56
N HIS A 222 6.75 19.27 -18.39
CA HIS A 222 8.03 19.95 -18.20
C HIS A 222 9.05 18.97 -17.63
N PRO A 223 10.35 19.11 -17.96
CA PRO A 223 11.37 18.27 -17.36
C PRO A 223 11.52 18.58 -15.86
N LYS A 224 11.87 17.56 -15.07
CA LYS A 224 12.23 17.73 -13.65
C LYS A 224 13.27 18.87 -13.47
N PRO A 225 12.98 19.89 -12.63
CA PRO A 225 13.95 20.90 -12.24
C PRO A 225 15.11 20.32 -11.43
N MET A 226 16.28 20.94 -11.53
CA MET A 226 17.42 20.60 -10.67
C MET A 226 17.11 20.97 -9.22
N ASN A 227 17.50 20.12 -8.27
CA ASN A 227 17.34 20.34 -6.83
C ASN A 227 15.86 20.50 -6.38
N VAL A 228 14.95 19.80 -7.06
CA VAL A 228 13.53 19.65 -6.70
C VAL A 228 13.17 18.17 -6.77
N PHE A 229 12.43 17.65 -5.79
CA PHE A 229 11.96 16.27 -5.79
C PHE A 229 10.57 16.20 -6.44
N TRP A 230 10.42 15.50 -7.55
CA TRP A 230 9.14 15.30 -8.24
C TRP A 230 8.67 13.87 -8.08
N ASN A 231 7.39 13.69 -7.78
CA ASN A 231 6.75 12.38 -7.69
C ASN A 231 5.28 12.46 -8.12
N THR A 232 4.63 11.31 -8.29
CA THR A 232 3.19 11.22 -8.62
C THR A 232 2.30 11.10 -7.38
N TRP A 233 2.89 10.87 -6.21
CA TRP A 233 2.23 10.86 -4.91
C TRP A 233 3.13 11.48 -3.84
N SER A 234 2.69 11.49 -2.57
CA SER A 234 3.35 12.18 -1.46
C SER A 234 4.88 12.02 -1.49
N VAL A 235 5.58 13.13 -1.72
CA VAL A 235 7.05 13.14 -1.72
C VAL A 235 7.57 12.92 -0.30
N GLU A 236 6.93 13.49 0.72
CA GLU A 236 7.31 13.30 2.12
C GLU A 236 7.13 11.84 2.56
N GLY A 237 6.00 11.21 2.20
CA GLY A 237 5.77 9.78 2.44
C GLY A 237 6.84 8.94 1.76
N PHE A 238 7.10 9.18 0.47
CA PHE A 238 8.11 8.43 -0.28
C PHE A 238 9.53 8.63 0.25
N LEU A 239 9.89 9.82 0.75
CA LEU A 239 11.16 10.07 1.43
C LEU A 239 11.25 9.32 2.76
N SER A 240 10.20 9.36 3.58
CA SER A 240 10.15 8.64 4.85
C SER A 240 10.35 7.13 4.66
N GLU A 241 9.55 6.53 3.77
CA GLU A 241 9.61 5.11 3.46
C GLU A 241 10.89 4.71 2.71
N GLY A 242 11.33 5.56 1.78
CA GLY A 242 12.54 5.34 0.99
C GLY A 242 13.83 5.38 1.81
N MET A 243 13.84 6.16 2.90
CA MET A 243 14.98 6.30 3.83
C MET A 243 14.94 5.30 4.99
N GLN A 244 13.79 4.64 5.23
CA GLN A 244 13.72 3.50 6.13
C GLN A 244 14.56 2.32 5.60
N PRO A 245 14.93 1.36 6.48
CA PRO A 245 15.59 0.13 6.06
C PRO A 245 14.83 -0.58 4.95
N SER A 246 15.56 -1.07 3.94
CA SER A 246 15.00 -1.98 2.94
C SER A 246 14.45 -3.22 3.64
N GLU A 247 13.21 -3.61 3.34
CA GLU A 247 12.48 -4.58 4.15
C GLU A 247 11.62 -5.52 3.30
N LEU A 248 11.57 -6.79 3.69
CA LEU A 248 10.88 -7.83 2.94
C LEU A 248 10.37 -8.95 3.84
N GLY A 249 9.19 -9.46 3.51
CA GLY A 249 8.74 -10.77 3.95
C GLY A 249 9.71 -11.85 3.46
N TRP A 250 10.10 -12.76 4.35
CA TRP A 250 11.18 -13.70 4.11
C TRP A 250 10.68 -15.13 3.93
N GLY A 251 10.73 -15.62 2.70
CA GLY A 251 10.22 -16.92 2.31
C GLY A 251 11.00 -18.09 2.89
N THR A 252 10.32 -19.22 3.07
CA THR A 252 10.95 -20.46 3.53
C THR A 252 11.85 -21.11 2.48
N HIS A 253 11.74 -20.73 1.20
CA HIS A 253 12.58 -21.27 0.13
C HIS A 253 13.96 -20.60 0.06
N GLU A 254 14.12 -19.43 0.67
CA GLU A 254 15.35 -18.65 0.57
C GLU A 254 16.51 -19.30 1.34
N LYS A 255 17.65 -19.47 0.67
CA LYS A 255 18.85 -20.14 1.21
C LYS A 255 20.00 -19.17 1.49
N TRP A 256 19.84 -17.91 1.12
CA TRP A 256 20.86 -16.89 1.22
C TRP A 256 20.24 -15.54 1.56
N MET A 257 20.90 -14.75 2.40
CA MET A 257 20.60 -13.34 2.64
C MET A 257 21.92 -12.54 2.69
N PRO A 258 21.91 -11.23 2.38
CA PRO A 258 23.13 -10.43 2.44
C PRO A 258 23.65 -10.28 3.87
N LYS A 259 24.93 -9.96 4.03
CA LYS A 259 25.59 -9.89 5.36
C LYS A 259 25.01 -8.82 6.28
N ASN A 260 24.41 -7.78 5.71
CA ASN A 260 23.72 -6.70 6.44
C ASN A 260 22.21 -6.94 6.59
N ALA A 261 21.73 -8.15 6.32
CA ALA A 261 20.36 -8.55 6.61
C ALA A 261 20.21 -8.97 8.08
N HIS A 262 19.08 -8.59 8.68
CA HIS A 262 18.76 -8.91 10.06
C HIS A 262 17.35 -9.47 10.20
N ARG A 263 17.20 -10.46 11.09
CA ARG A 263 15.90 -11.03 11.47
C ARG A 263 15.35 -10.35 12.71
N HIS A 264 14.03 -10.30 12.82
CA HIS A 264 13.36 -9.85 14.05
C HIS A 264 13.30 -10.95 15.11
N LYS A 265 13.62 -10.61 16.36
CA LYS A 265 13.58 -11.56 17.50
C LYS A 265 12.16 -11.76 18.06
N LYS A 266 11.24 -10.83 17.83
CA LYS A 266 9.88 -10.80 18.39
C LYS A 266 8.87 -10.46 17.29
N GLY A 267 7.59 -10.76 17.52
CA GLY A 267 6.48 -10.48 16.59
C GLY A 267 6.13 -11.69 15.72
N CYS A 268 5.52 -11.46 14.55
CA CYS A 268 5.14 -12.54 13.62
C CYS A 268 6.35 -13.28 12.98
N GLN A 269 7.53 -12.66 13.04
CA GLN A 269 8.80 -13.14 12.51
C GLN A 269 8.72 -13.48 11.01
N ALA A 270 7.89 -12.74 10.28
CA ALA A 270 7.66 -12.93 8.85
C ALA A 270 8.66 -12.20 7.95
N ALA A 271 9.44 -11.26 8.46
CA ALA A 271 10.28 -10.38 7.66
C ALA A 271 11.76 -10.39 8.08
N ILE A 272 12.60 -9.87 7.18
CA ILE A 272 13.94 -9.38 7.44
C ILE A 272 14.04 -7.91 6.98
N PHE A 273 15.04 -7.19 7.47
CA PHE A 273 15.42 -5.89 6.94
C PHE A 273 16.92 -5.85 6.64
N LEU A 274 17.32 -4.95 5.73
CA LEU A 274 18.70 -4.69 5.38
C LEU A 274 19.13 -3.34 5.99
N GLU A 275 20.34 -3.25 6.53
CA GLU A 275 20.89 -1.98 7.02
C GLU A 275 21.34 -1.06 5.88
N GLN A 276 20.41 -0.69 5.02
CA GLN A 276 20.56 0.23 3.90
C GLN A 276 19.17 0.79 3.50
N PRO A 277 19.08 2.02 2.97
CA PRO A 277 17.81 2.63 2.61
C PRO A 277 17.12 1.90 1.45
N GLY A 278 15.82 1.70 1.55
CA GLY A 278 15.02 0.99 0.55
C GLY A 278 15.05 1.64 -0.83
N ALA A 279 14.95 2.96 -0.90
CA ALA A 279 14.97 3.72 -2.17
C ALA A 279 16.36 3.79 -2.83
N ASN A 280 17.41 3.26 -2.19
CA ASN A 280 18.72 3.06 -2.83
C ASN A 280 19.09 1.56 -2.92
N THR A 281 18.12 0.67 -2.74
CA THR A 281 18.29 -0.77 -2.85
C THR A 281 17.54 -1.25 -4.07
N ARG A 282 18.25 -1.85 -5.04
CA ARG A 282 17.64 -2.29 -6.31
C ARG A 282 17.41 -3.79 -6.33
N VAL A 283 16.28 -4.19 -6.89
CA VAL A 283 15.90 -5.58 -7.15
C VAL A 283 15.55 -5.75 -8.62
N ARG A 284 15.83 -6.93 -9.19
CA ARG A 284 15.37 -7.32 -10.52
C ARG A 284 13.93 -7.80 -10.44
N SER A 285 13.05 -7.22 -11.24
CA SER A 285 11.63 -7.57 -11.30
C SER A 285 11.11 -7.47 -12.73
N TRP A 286 9.81 -7.61 -12.90
CA TRP A 286 9.15 -7.63 -14.21
C TRP A 286 7.72 -7.10 -14.10
N CYS A 287 7.32 -6.27 -15.05
CA CYS A 287 5.92 -5.87 -15.26
C CYS A 287 5.55 -6.08 -16.74
N PRO A 288 4.26 -6.24 -17.10
CA PRO A 288 3.83 -6.53 -18.46
C PRO A 288 4.27 -5.51 -19.51
N THR A 289 4.18 -4.21 -19.20
CA THR A 289 4.48 -3.14 -20.16
C THR A 289 5.98 -3.01 -20.48
N PRO A 290 6.88 -2.88 -19.49
CA PRO A 290 8.32 -2.76 -19.77
C PRO A 290 9.03 -4.09 -19.94
N GLY A 291 8.44 -5.19 -19.48
CA GLY A 291 9.15 -6.46 -19.29
C GLY A 291 10.13 -6.38 -18.10
N PRO A 292 11.36 -6.91 -18.22
CA PRO A 292 12.35 -6.88 -17.16
C PRO A 292 12.74 -5.45 -16.76
N GLN A 293 12.79 -5.17 -15.46
CA GLN A 293 13.19 -3.86 -14.95
C GLN A 293 13.91 -3.95 -13.59
N TYR A 294 14.53 -2.84 -13.19
CA TYR A 294 14.85 -2.63 -11.78
C TYR A 294 13.65 -2.03 -11.07
N GLY A 295 13.41 -2.50 -9.85
CA GLY A 295 12.60 -1.81 -8.86
C GLY A 295 13.44 -1.46 -7.64
N PHE A 296 12.99 -0.47 -6.88
CA PHE A 296 13.51 -0.17 -5.55
C PHE A 296 12.83 -1.06 -4.51
N LEU A 297 13.61 -1.56 -3.56
CA LEU A 297 13.15 -2.40 -2.44
C LEU A 297 12.80 -1.51 -1.25
N VAL A 298 11.83 -0.62 -1.47
CA VAL A 298 11.24 0.26 -0.45
C VAL A 298 10.43 -0.58 0.53
N THR A 299 10.52 -0.27 1.82
CA THR A 299 9.74 -0.98 2.83
C THR A 299 8.26 -0.64 2.69
N HIS A 300 7.38 -1.61 2.85
CA HIS A 300 5.94 -1.44 2.70
C HIS A 300 5.21 -2.44 3.60
N ASN A 301 4.07 -2.07 4.18
CA ASN A 301 3.36 -2.91 5.16
C ASN A 301 3.00 -4.30 4.61
N GLU A 302 2.55 -4.38 3.36
CA GLU A 302 2.12 -5.60 2.68
C GLU A 302 3.28 -6.56 2.39
N SER A 303 4.52 -6.07 2.35
CA SER A 303 5.70 -6.92 2.30
C SER A 303 5.75 -7.85 3.51
N ILE A 304 5.30 -7.35 4.67
CA ILE A 304 5.21 -8.13 5.91
C ILE A 304 3.85 -8.82 6.03
N SER A 305 2.74 -8.11 5.78
CA SER A 305 1.38 -8.62 6.03
C SER A 305 1.05 -9.80 5.12
N ILE A 306 1.39 -9.75 3.82
CA ILE A 306 1.17 -10.85 2.87
C ILE A 306 2.00 -12.07 3.29
N ALA A 307 3.28 -11.89 3.60
CA ALA A 307 4.13 -13.00 4.04
C ALA A 307 3.61 -13.64 5.34
N ASP A 308 3.14 -12.84 6.30
CA ASP A 308 2.54 -13.30 7.54
C ASP A 308 1.20 -14.02 7.30
N TYR A 309 0.32 -13.44 6.49
CA TYR A 309 -1.01 -13.97 6.17
C TYR A 309 -0.91 -15.35 5.50
N PHE A 310 -0.03 -15.50 4.51
CA PHE A 310 0.19 -16.76 3.80
C PHE A 310 1.20 -17.71 4.48
N THR A 311 1.60 -17.44 5.73
CA THR A 311 2.44 -18.36 6.51
C THR A 311 1.63 -19.59 6.95
N HIS A 312 2.01 -20.77 6.48
CA HIS A 312 1.43 -22.05 6.91
C HIS A 312 2.28 -22.72 7.98
N ARG A 313 1.62 -23.17 9.06
CA ARG A 313 2.25 -23.90 10.16
C ARG A 313 1.77 -25.36 10.20
N ASN A 314 2.65 -26.29 10.55
CA ASN A 314 2.24 -27.67 10.82
C ASN A 314 1.55 -27.76 12.20
N LYS A 315 1.11 -28.98 12.57
CA LYS A 315 0.43 -29.25 13.84
C LYS A 315 1.28 -28.92 15.07
N ASP A 316 2.60 -28.95 14.92
CA ASP A 316 3.57 -28.64 15.98
C ASP A 316 3.89 -27.14 16.06
N GLY A 317 3.27 -26.31 15.21
CA GLY A 317 3.44 -24.85 15.17
C GLY A 317 4.65 -24.37 14.34
N GLU A 318 5.39 -25.29 13.73
CA GLU A 318 6.55 -25.01 12.89
C GLU A 318 6.12 -24.38 11.56
N VAL A 319 6.81 -23.31 11.13
CA VAL A 319 6.59 -22.69 9.82
C VAL A 319 7.11 -23.63 8.74
N THR A 320 6.20 -24.20 7.95
CA THR A 320 6.54 -25.12 6.85
C THR A 320 6.40 -24.49 5.48
N PHE A 321 5.83 -23.29 5.41
CA PHE A 321 5.76 -22.49 4.20
C PHE A 321 5.52 -21.02 4.56
N ARG A 322 6.20 -20.15 3.81
CA ARG A 322 5.97 -18.71 3.76
C ARG A 322 6.52 -18.20 2.41
N PRO A 323 5.81 -17.28 1.71
CA PRO A 323 6.37 -16.65 0.52
C PRO A 323 7.36 -15.54 0.90
N THR A 324 8.39 -15.32 0.07
CA THR A 324 9.08 -14.02 0.06
C THR A 324 8.10 -12.97 -0.45
N SER A 325 8.01 -11.79 0.16
CA SER A 325 7.12 -10.71 -0.30
C SER A 325 7.80 -9.37 -0.15
N HIS A 326 7.95 -8.62 -1.24
CA HIS A 326 8.48 -7.25 -1.17
C HIS A 326 8.09 -6.39 -2.34
N TYR A 327 8.24 -5.08 -2.15
CA TYR A 327 8.08 -4.12 -3.22
C TYR A 327 9.25 -4.18 -4.21
N ALA A 328 8.94 -4.03 -5.49
CA ALA A 328 9.88 -3.84 -6.57
C ALA A 328 9.42 -2.63 -7.40
N TYR A 329 9.61 -1.45 -6.80
CA TYR A 329 9.00 -0.22 -7.29
C TYR A 329 9.85 0.48 -8.34
N HIS A 330 9.35 0.61 -9.56
CA HIS A 330 9.89 1.58 -10.50
C HIS A 330 8.96 2.81 -10.55
N PRO A 331 9.28 3.89 -9.82
CA PRO A 331 8.47 5.11 -9.85
C PRO A 331 8.59 5.81 -11.20
N ALA A 332 7.83 6.90 -11.39
CA ALA A 332 7.94 7.74 -12.57
C ALA A 332 9.39 8.17 -12.82
N ASN A 333 9.76 8.39 -14.08
CA ASN A 333 11.14 8.71 -14.46
C ASN A 333 11.70 9.92 -13.69
N ASP A 334 10.87 10.94 -13.44
CA ASP A 334 11.26 12.12 -12.67
C ASP A 334 11.57 11.77 -11.21
N ALA A 335 10.81 10.87 -10.58
CA ALA A 335 11.10 10.36 -9.25
C ALA A 335 12.37 9.50 -9.20
N VAL A 336 12.66 8.71 -10.24
CA VAL A 336 13.95 8.00 -10.38
C VAL A 336 15.11 9.01 -10.38
N LEU A 337 14.99 10.11 -11.15
CA LEU A 337 15.98 11.18 -11.18
C LEU A 337 16.07 11.92 -9.84
N SER A 338 14.96 12.13 -9.14
CA SER A 338 14.92 12.73 -7.81
C SER A 338 15.64 11.88 -6.76
N LEU A 339 15.47 10.56 -6.78
CA LEU A 339 16.21 9.64 -5.91
C LEU A 339 17.70 9.63 -6.26
N HIS A 340 18.04 9.62 -7.55
CA HIS A 340 19.43 9.68 -7.98
C HIS A 340 20.14 10.95 -7.48
N GLU A 341 19.47 12.10 -7.58
CA GLU A 341 19.96 13.38 -7.07
C GLU A 341 20.08 13.39 -5.54
N LEU A 342 19.05 12.91 -4.82
CA LEU A 342 19.02 12.81 -3.37
C LEU A 342 20.19 11.99 -2.83
N PHE A 343 20.37 10.76 -3.31
CA PHE A 343 21.42 9.87 -2.85
C PHE A 343 22.81 10.28 -3.36
N GLY A 344 22.89 10.90 -4.54
CA GLY A 344 24.11 11.54 -5.05
C GLY A 344 24.57 12.70 -4.15
N ALA A 345 23.64 13.42 -3.54
CA ALA A 345 23.88 14.46 -2.54
C ALA A 345 24.00 13.92 -1.10
N ALA A 346 24.37 12.64 -0.93
CA ALA A 346 24.53 11.97 0.36
C ALA A 346 23.27 11.99 1.25
N GLY A 347 22.08 11.91 0.64
CA GLY A 347 20.80 11.89 1.35
C GLY A 347 20.30 13.28 1.79
N LYS A 348 20.87 14.36 1.24
CA LYS A 348 20.37 15.72 1.47
C LYS A 348 19.08 15.94 0.69
N ILE A 349 17.97 16.03 1.41
CA ILE A 349 16.64 16.29 0.85
C ILE A 349 16.63 17.61 0.08
N GLN A 350 16.05 17.59 -1.12
CA GLN A 350 15.82 18.78 -1.94
C GLN A 350 14.92 19.78 -1.20
N PRO A 351 15.16 21.10 -1.31
CA PRO A 351 14.39 22.11 -0.58
C PRO A 351 12.95 22.28 -1.07
N GLU A 352 12.64 21.79 -2.27
CA GLU A 352 11.31 21.88 -2.88
C GLU A 352 10.86 20.47 -3.27
N LEU A 353 9.63 20.14 -2.87
CA LEU A 353 8.98 18.86 -3.08
C LEU A 353 7.70 19.13 -3.88
N HIS A 354 7.48 18.38 -4.95
CA HIS A 354 6.36 18.59 -5.87
C HIS A 354 5.68 17.28 -6.21
N VAL A 355 4.36 17.25 -6.03
CA VAL A 355 3.51 16.14 -6.46
C VAL A 355 2.86 16.54 -7.78
N LEU A 356 3.10 15.75 -8.83
CA LEU A 356 2.57 16.02 -10.16
C LEU A 356 1.03 15.93 -10.17
N ASP A 357 0.40 17.07 -10.44
CA ASP A 357 -1.04 17.13 -10.69
C ASP A 357 -1.38 16.43 -12.00
N GLU A 358 -2.63 15.97 -12.13
CA GLU A 358 -3.09 15.37 -13.38
C GLU A 358 -2.88 16.32 -14.57
N ASN A 359 -3.06 17.63 -14.38
CA ASN A 359 -2.91 18.62 -15.45
C ASN A 359 -1.45 18.82 -15.87
N GLU A 360 -0.49 18.41 -15.05
CA GLU A 360 0.92 18.50 -15.35
C GLU A 360 1.43 17.29 -16.12
N ILE A 361 0.70 16.19 -16.10
CA ILE A 361 1.08 14.93 -16.75
C ILE A 361 0.69 14.97 -18.24
N VAL A 362 1.60 14.58 -19.13
CA VAL A 362 1.34 14.54 -20.58
C VAL A 362 0.70 13.23 -21.02
N ASP A 363 1.21 12.11 -20.50
CA ASP A 363 0.76 10.74 -20.78
C ASP A 363 1.27 9.78 -19.70
N GLY A 364 0.85 8.52 -19.78
CA GLY A 364 1.41 7.41 -19.02
C GLY A 364 0.36 6.65 -18.20
N ILE A 365 0.80 5.51 -17.70
CA ILE A 365 0.04 4.64 -16.80
C ILE A 365 0.75 4.47 -15.47
N ASP A 366 -0.01 4.14 -14.45
CA ASP A 366 0.49 3.46 -13.26
C ASP A 366 0.17 1.96 -13.37
N GLU A 367 1.18 1.16 -13.74
CA GLU A 367 1.07 -0.29 -13.85
C GLU A 367 1.41 -0.95 -12.51
N LEU A 368 0.42 -1.10 -11.64
CA LEU A 368 0.53 -1.68 -10.32
C LEU A 368 -0.13 -3.06 -10.25
N GLY A 369 0.66 -4.07 -9.89
CA GLY A 369 0.16 -5.42 -9.66
C GLY A 369 1.06 -6.26 -8.78
N VAL A 370 0.75 -7.55 -8.73
CA VAL A 370 1.51 -8.55 -7.97
C VAL A 370 2.09 -9.59 -8.91
N LEU A 371 3.40 -9.81 -8.84
CA LEU A 371 4.11 -10.85 -9.57
C LEU A 371 4.33 -12.04 -8.64
N LEU A 372 3.46 -13.05 -8.74
CA LEU A 372 3.63 -14.33 -8.05
C LEU A 372 4.61 -15.18 -8.85
N TYR A 373 5.59 -15.80 -8.19
CA TYR A 373 6.65 -16.54 -8.88
C TYR A 373 7.03 -17.86 -8.20
N GLY A 374 7.70 -18.73 -8.96
CA GLY A 374 8.22 -20.02 -8.52
C GLY A 374 7.24 -21.19 -8.64
N HIS A 375 5.99 -20.92 -9.05
CA HIS A 375 4.98 -21.93 -9.35
C HIS A 375 5.27 -22.64 -10.69
N GLU A 376 4.47 -23.66 -11.04
CA GLU A 376 4.69 -24.50 -12.24
C GLU A 376 4.77 -23.69 -13.55
N LYS A 377 3.93 -22.65 -13.70
CA LYS A 377 3.97 -21.71 -14.84
C LYS A 377 4.98 -20.56 -14.70
N ASN A 378 6.03 -20.76 -13.92
CA ASN A 378 7.10 -19.80 -13.61
C ASN A 378 6.65 -18.53 -12.85
N ALA A 379 6.07 -17.55 -13.53
CA ALA A 379 5.63 -16.30 -12.92
C ALA A 379 4.37 -15.74 -13.58
N TYR A 380 3.54 -15.11 -12.77
CA TYR A 380 2.25 -14.52 -13.15
C TYR A 380 2.09 -13.16 -12.50
N TRP A 381 2.01 -12.12 -13.33
CA TRP A 381 1.65 -10.77 -12.90
C TRP A 381 0.14 -10.59 -13.02
N TYR A 382 -0.51 -10.03 -12.00
CA TYR A 382 -1.91 -9.62 -12.06
C TYR A 382 -2.07 -8.23 -11.44
N GLY A 383 -2.75 -7.33 -12.14
CA GLY A 383 -2.94 -5.97 -11.64
C GLY A 383 -3.57 -5.01 -12.64
N SER A 384 -3.50 -3.74 -12.26
CA SER A 384 -4.06 -2.56 -12.94
C SER A 384 -3.05 -1.96 -13.92
N GLN A 385 -3.54 -1.45 -15.05
CA GLN A 385 -2.78 -0.67 -16.04
C GLN A 385 -3.46 0.69 -16.29
N LEU A 386 -3.94 1.32 -15.22
CA LEU A 386 -4.71 2.57 -15.28
C LEU A 386 -3.90 3.71 -15.91
N SER A 387 -4.48 4.34 -16.93
CA SER A 387 -3.89 5.48 -17.63
C SER A 387 -4.35 6.82 -17.08
N ILE A 388 -3.50 7.85 -17.21
CA ILE A 388 -3.87 9.22 -16.85
C ILE A 388 -5.08 9.72 -17.66
N GLU A 389 -5.20 9.31 -18.92
CA GLU A 389 -6.33 9.67 -19.78
C GLU A 389 -7.65 9.09 -19.26
N GLU A 390 -7.64 7.85 -18.82
CA GLU A 390 -8.82 7.19 -18.24
C GLU A 390 -9.12 7.76 -16.85
N THR A 391 -8.10 8.00 -16.02
CA THR A 391 -8.26 8.65 -14.72
C THR A 391 -9.01 9.98 -14.83
N ARG A 392 -8.61 10.85 -15.75
CA ARG A 392 -9.27 12.16 -15.99
C ARG A 392 -10.75 12.02 -16.34
N GLN A 393 -11.14 10.93 -16.99
CA GLN A 393 -12.54 10.65 -17.31
C GLN A 393 -13.31 10.11 -16.10
N LEU A 394 -12.65 9.33 -15.25
CA LEU A 394 -13.26 8.62 -14.14
C LEU A 394 -13.44 9.49 -12.89
N ALA A 395 -12.41 10.24 -12.49
CA ALA A 395 -12.42 11.00 -11.24
C ALA A 395 -11.53 12.25 -11.31
N PRO A 396 -11.98 13.38 -10.74
CA PRO A 396 -11.21 14.63 -10.74
C PRO A 396 -10.11 14.66 -9.65
N TYR A 397 -9.24 15.66 -9.74
CA TYR A 397 -8.25 16.08 -8.72
C TYR A 397 -7.16 15.06 -8.37
N GLN A 398 -6.91 14.09 -9.25
CA GLN A 398 -5.94 13.04 -9.02
C GLN A 398 -5.41 12.47 -10.33
N ASN A 399 -4.16 12.00 -10.27
CA ASN A 399 -3.51 11.26 -11.35
C ASN A 399 -3.76 9.74 -11.20
N ALA A 400 -3.15 8.91 -12.06
CA ALA A 400 -3.42 7.47 -12.07
C ALA A 400 -3.01 6.79 -10.75
N THR A 401 -1.87 7.18 -10.18
CA THR A 401 -1.41 6.73 -8.86
C THR A 401 -2.43 7.06 -7.78
N GLY A 402 -2.89 8.32 -7.75
CA GLY A 402 -3.92 8.77 -6.82
C GLY A 402 -5.21 7.96 -6.91
N LEU A 403 -5.75 7.75 -8.12
CA LEU A 403 -7.03 7.05 -8.29
C LEU A 403 -6.97 5.58 -7.87
N GLN A 404 -5.83 4.90 -8.02
CA GLN A 404 -5.69 3.53 -7.50
C GLN A 404 -5.78 3.51 -5.96
N VAL A 405 -5.18 4.50 -5.28
CA VAL A 405 -5.23 4.60 -3.82
C VAL A 405 -6.63 4.97 -3.33
N THR A 406 -7.23 6.02 -3.89
CA THR A 406 -8.50 6.57 -3.40
C THR A 406 -9.67 5.62 -3.67
N SER A 407 -9.63 4.87 -4.77
CA SER A 407 -10.61 3.82 -5.06
C SER A 407 -10.48 2.62 -4.10
N ALA A 408 -9.27 2.32 -3.62
CA ALA A 408 -9.07 1.30 -2.58
C ALA A 408 -9.63 1.77 -1.23
N VAL A 409 -9.39 3.04 -0.86
CA VAL A 409 -9.98 3.66 0.33
C VAL A 409 -11.52 3.58 0.24
N LEU A 410 -12.11 3.93 -0.90
CA LEU A 410 -13.54 3.76 -1.17
C LEU A 410 -14.00 2.32 -0.91
N ALA A 411 -13.32 1.32 -1.48
CA ALA A 411 -13.65 -0.09 -1.29
C ALA A 411 -13.54 -0.52 0.18
N GLY A 412 -12.50 -0.07 0.89
CA GLY A 412 -12.33 -0.33 2.31
C GLY A 412 -13.40 0.33 3.18
N MET A 413 -13.85 1.54 2.83
CA MET A 413 -14.96 2.20 3.49
C MET A 413 -16.27 1.44 3.30
N VAL A 414 -16.57 0.97 2.08
CA VAL A 414 -17.74 0.12 1.80
C VAL A 414 -17.67 -1.15 2.64
N TRP A 415 -16.52 -1.83 2.64
CA TRP A 415 -16.36 -3.07 3.41
C TRP A 415 -16.53 -2.85 4.91
N ALA A 416 -16.00 -1.75 5.46
CA ALA A 416 -16.14 -1.41 6.88
C ALA A 416 -17.58 -1.12 7.28
N LEU A 417 -18.37 -0.47 6.42
CA LEU A 417 -19.80 -0.24 6.64
C LEU A 417 -20.62 -1.53 6.57
N GLU A 418 -20.23 -2.46 5.69
CA GLU A 418 -20.86 -3.80 5.59
C GLU A 418 -20.44 -4.74 6.73
N ASN A 419 -19.29 -4.48 7.35
CA ASN A 419 -18.70 -5.28 8.42
C ASN A 419 -18.27 -4.39 9.60
N PRO A 420 -19.19 -3.72 10.33
CA PRO A 420 -18.84 -2.64 11.26
C PRO A 420 -18.23 -3.08 12.59
N GLU A 421 -18.21 -4.39 12.89
CA GLU A 421 -17.75 -4.97 14.16
C GLU A 421 -16.62 -6.01 14.00
N ALA A 422 -15.87 -5.93 12.89
CA ALA A 422 -14.79 -6.86 12.55
C ALA A 422 -13.49 -6.63 13.35
N GLY A 423 -13.43 -5.57 14.14
CA GLY A 423 -12.25 -5.18 14.88
C GLY A 423 -11.19 -4.50 14.01
N ILE A 424 -9.93 -4.54 14.47
CA ILE A 424 -8.81 -4.07 13.66
C ILE A 424 -8.52 -5.12 12.58
N VAL A 425 -8.53 -4.73 11.31
CA VAL A 425 -8.29 -5.61 10.16
C VAL A 425 -7.25 -5.01 9.21
N GLU A 426 -6.48 -5.85 8.55
CA GLU A 426 -5.65 -5.48 7.40
C GLU A 426 -6.34 -5.91 6.10
N ALA A 427 -5.91 -5.37 4.95
CA ALA A 427 -6.49 -5.70 3.64
C ALA A 427 -6.47 -7.20 3.31
N ASP A 428 -5.50 -7.95 3.84
CA ASP A 428 -5.42 -9.41 3.71
C ASP A 428 -6.60 -10.15 4.37
N GLU A 429 -7.24 -9.55 5.38
CA GLU A 429 -8.32 -10.14 6.17
C GLU A 429 -9.72 -9.81 5.60
N MET A 430 -9.79 -9.03 4.50
CA MET A 430 -11.03 -8.56 3.89
C MET A 430 -11.51 -9.47 2.74
N ASP A 431 -12.80 -9.34 2.39
CA ASP A 431 -13.38 -9.97 1.21
C ASP A 431 -12.87 -9.29 -0.06
N TYR A 432 -11.87 -9.92 -0.67
CA TYR A 432 -11.21 -9.40 -1.86
C TYR A 432 -12.15 -9.28 -3.06
N LYS A 433 -13.17 -10.15 -3.17
CA LYS A 433 -14.13 -10.08 -4.28
C LYS A 433 -14.99 -8.85 -4.14
N ARG A 434 -15.50 -8.61 -2.92
CA ARG A 434 -16.31 -7.42 -2.64
C ARG A 434 -15.51 -6.13 -2.81
N CYS A 435 -14.28 -6.10 -2.30
CA CYS A 435 -13.43 -4.92 -2.43
C CYS A 435 -13.09 -4.64 -3.90
N LEU A 436 -12.72 -5.66 -4.68
CA LEU A 436 -12.44 -5.51 -6.12
C LEU A 436 -13.70 -5.18 -6.92
N GLU A 437 -14.89 -5.66 -6.54
CA GLU A 437 -16.15 -5.27 -7.19
C GLU A 437 -16.36 -3.75 -7.12
N VAL A 438 -16.12 -3.16 -5.95
CA VAL A 438 -16.22 -1.71 -5.75
C VAL A 438 -15.09 -0.95 -6.46
N GLN A 439 -13.87 -1.50 -6.43
CA GLN A 439 -12.69 -0.79 -6.91
C GLN A 439 -12.48 -0.88 -8.43
N THR A 440 -12.80 -2.02 -9.07
CA THR A 440 -12.51 -2.30 -10.48
C THR A 440 -12.95 -1.20 -11.47
N PRO A 441 -14.10 -0.51 -11.29
CA PRO A 441 -14.49 0.61 -12.14
C PRO A 441 -13.47 1.77 -12.21
N TYR A 442 -12.50 1.80 -11.30
CA TYR A 442 -11.47 2.83 -11.16
C TYR A 442 -10.05 2.38 -11.52
N LEU A 443 -9.87 1.15 -12.00
CA LEU A 443 -8.55 0.54 -12.22
C LEU A 443 -8.15 0.40 -13.69
N GLY A 444 -8.98 0.91 -14.61
CA GLY A 444 -8.77 0.70 -16.03
C GLY A 444 -8.62 -0.78 -16.37
N PRO A 445 -7.69 -1.17 -17.26
CA PRO A 445 -7.45 -2.58 -17.55
C PRO A 445 -6.87 -3.32 -16.35
N VAL A 446 -7.63 -4.28 -15.81
CA VAL A 446 -7.15 -5.24 -14.80
C VAL A 446 -6.95 -6.60 -15.46
N LYS A 447 -5.69 -7.06 -15.58
CA LYS A 447 -5.33 -8.23 -16.40
C LYS A 447 -4.23 -9.08 -15.75
N GLY A 448 -4.20 -10.34 -16.18
CA GLY A 448 -3.19 -11.33 -15.79
C GLY A 448 -2.26 -11.71 -16.93
N TYR A 449 -0.96 -11.81 -16.65
CA TYR A 449 0.09 -12.09 -17.64
C TYR A 449 1.08 -13.13 -17.09
N TYR A 450 1.16 -14.27 -17.76
CA TYR A 450 2.25 -15.22 -17.53
C TYR A 450 3.52 -14.80 -18.26
N THR A 451 4.68 -15.08 -17.67
CA THR A 451 5.98 -14.83 -18.29
C THR A 451 6.96 -15.98 -18.00
N SER A 452 7.83 -16.26 -18.97
CA SER A 452 8.98 -17.16 -18.77
C SER A 452 10.21 -16.44 -18.22
N TRP A 453 10.12 -15.12 -17.98
CA TRP A 453 11.23 -14.36 -17.43
C TRP A 453 11.59 -14.84 -16.02
N THR A 454 12.89 -14.83 -15.71
CA THR A 454 13.41 -15.03 -14.36
C THR A 454 14.53 -14.02 -14.10
N PRO A 455 14.92 -13.79 -12.83
CA PRO A 455 16.06 -12.94 -12.51
C PRO A 455 17.39 -13.39 -13.13
N LEU A 456 17.48 -14.59 -13.70
CA LEU A 456 18.68 -15.13 -14.35
C LEU A 456 18.68 -15.01 -15.88
N VAL A 457 17.62 -14.51 -16.51
CA VAL A 457 17.63 -14.28 -17.96
C VAL A 457 18.81 -13.37 -18.31
N ASP A 458 19.58 -13.77 -19.33
CA ASP A 458 20.82 -13.12 -19.80
C ASP A 458 21.94 -13.03 -18.75
N ARG A 459 21.97 -13.94 -17.75
CA ARG A 459 23.00 -14.01 -16.70
C ARG A 459 23.60 -15.42 -16.55
N PRO A 460 24.90 -15.53 -16.21
CA PRO A 460 25.85 -14.44 -15.99
C PRO A 460 26.25 -13.75 -17.30
N GLY A 461 26.59 -12.46 -17.21
CA GLY A 461 27.08 -11.68 -18.35
C GLY A 461 28.60 -11.78 -18.55
N LEU A 462 29.23 -10.63 -18.85
CA LEU A 462 30.68 -10.53 -19.07
C LEU A 462 31.51 -10.64 -17.78
N PHE A 463 30.89 -10.43 -16.63
CA PHE A 463 31.55 -10.46 -15.32
C PHE A 463 31.03 -11.63 -14.49
N PRO A 464 31.87 -12.27 -13.65
CA PRO A 464 31.41 -13.27 -12.71
C PRO A 464 30.34 -12.71 -11.78
N GLU A 465 29.27 -13.46 -11.55
CA GLU A 465 28.18 -13.09 -10.66
C GLU A 465 27.97 -14.17 -9.59
N ASP A 466 27.71 -13.75 -8.34
CA ASP A 466 27.34 -14.65 -7.25
C ASP A 466 25.86 -15.02 -7.36
N ILE A 467 25.52 -15.99 -8.20
CA ILE A 467 24.14 -16.44 -8.49
C ILE A 467 23.86 -17.86 -7.97
N ASP A 468 22.58 -18.21 -7.90
CA ASP A 468 22.10 -19.58 -7.69
C ASP A 468 21.35 -20.05 -8.94
N GLU A 469 22.04 -20.82 -9.79
CA GLU A 469 21.48 -21.38 -11.04
C GLU A 469 20.43 -22.48 -10.79
N LYS A 470 20.38 -23.06 -9.59
CA LYS A 470 19.42 -24.15 -9.28
C LYS A 470 18.03 -23.63 -8.97
N ASP A 471 17.92 -22.38 -8.55
CA ASP A 471 16.65 -21.74 -8.24
C ASP A 471 16.68 -20.26 -8.65
N PRO A 472 16.17 -19.93 -9.86
CA PRO A 472 16.23 -18.58 -10.40
C PRO A 472 15.60 -17.51 -9.51
N TRP A 473 14.64 -17.89 -8.67
CA TRP A 473 13.84 -17.00 -7.82
C TRP A 473 14.37 -16.85 -6.39
N GLN A 474 15.62 -17.24 -6.13
CA GLN A 474 16.29 -16.89 -4.88
C GLN A 474 16.52 -15.39 -4.80
N PHE A 475 16.36 -14.80 -3.61
CA PHE A 475 16.68 -13.40 -3.35
C PHE A 475 18.12 -13.03 -3.73
N LYS A 476 19.02 -14.01 -3.68
CA LYS A 476 20.41 -13.93 -4.17
C LYS A 476 20.52 -13.46 -5.62
N ASN A 477 19.58 -13.89 -6.48
CA ASN A 477 19.52 -13.54 -7.89
C ASN A 477 18.72 -12.26 -8.13
N ILE A 478 17.73 -12.00 -7.29
CA ILE A 478 16.83 -10.83 -7.36
C ILE A 478 17.57 -9.55 -6.95
N LEU A 479 18.26 -9.55 -5.81
CA LEU A 479 18.99 -8.39 -5.30
C LEU A 479 20.13 -8.00 -6.26
N VAL A 480 20.24 -6.71 -6.57
CA VAL A 480 21.32 -6.16 -7.40
C VAL A 480 22.57 -5.95 -6.56
N ARG A 481 23.68 -6.59 -6.94
CA ARG A 481 24.93 -6.64 -6.16
C ARG A 481 26.14 -6.68 -7.08
#